data_AF-A0ABD5SDR9-F1
#
_entry.id   AF-A0ABD5SDR9-F1
#
_cell.length_a   1.000
_cell.length_b   1.000
_cell.length_c   1.000
_cell.angle_alpha   90.00
_cell.angle_beta   90.00
_cell.angle_gamma   90.00
#
_symmetry.space_group_name_H-M   'P 1'
#
loop_
_entity.id
_entity.type
_entity.pdbx_description
1 polymer ?
#
loop_
_entity_poly.entity_id
_entity_poly.type
_entity_poly.pdbx_seq_one_letter_code
_entity_poly.pdbx_strand_id
1 'polypeptide(L)'
;MKKIGLALVALFAVYAGLRFFVSVAPIHHPFYQDVGFEVIAHGAGQGLQPKDTLEAALLSHKLAADVIEIDIHASSDGVLVLSHDETVDEMTDGTG
;
A
#
# COMPACT_ATOMS: atom_id res chain seq x y z
N MET A 1 -19.83 10.77 38.40
CA MET A 1 -20.62 9.79 37.62
C MET A 1 -21.38 10.43 36.45
N LYS A 2 -22.26 11.44 36.65
CA LYS A 2 -23.04 12.06 35.55
C LYS A 2 -22.20 12.73 34.43
N LYS A 3 -21.11 13.44 34.80
CA LYS A 3 -20.20 14.08 33.83
C LYS A 3 -19.48 13.10 32.91
N ILE A 4 -19.15 11.91 33.44
CA ILE A 4 -18.50 10.82 32.69
C ILE A 4 -19.50 10.25 31.66
N GLY A 5 -20.74 10.02 32.06
CA GLY A 5 -21.79 9.56 31.14
C GLY A 5 -22.03 10.52 29.98
N LEU A 6 -22.08 11.84 30.25
CA LEU A 6 -22.24 12.85 29.21
C LEU A 6 -21.05 12.88 28.24
N ALA A 7 -19.82 12.76 28.76
CA ALA A 7 -18.62 12.70 27.92
C ALA A 7 -18.62 11.48 26.99
N LEU A 8 -19.06 10.31 27.48
CA LEU A 8 -19.16 9.10 26.66
C LEU A 8 -20.22 9.23 25.55
N VAL A 9 -21.37 9.85 25.84
CA VAL A 9 -22.41 10.12 24.83
C VAL A 9 -21.91 11.08 23.76
N ALA A 10 -21.21 12.15 24.16
CA ALA A 10 -20.62 13.10 23.21
C ALA A 10 -19.57 12.42 22.33
N LEU A 11 -18.69 11.60 22.91
CA LEU A 11 -17.68 10.84 22.16
C LEU A 11 -18.32 9.87 21.17
N PHE A 12 -19.38 9.17 21.58
CA PHE A 12 -20.13 8.28 20.71
C PHE A 12 -20.80 9.04 19.55
N ALA A 13 -21.42 10.18 19.82
CA ALA A 13 -22.05 11.01 18.80
C ALA A 13 -21.03 11.54 17.79
N VAL A 14 -19.85 11.98 18.25
CA VAL A 14 -18.74 12.38 17.38
C VAL A 14 -18.26 11.20 16.53
N TYR A 15 -18.03 10.03 17.13
CA TYR A 15 -17.62 8.83 16.41
C TYR A 15 -18.65 8.41 15.35
N ALA A 16 -19.94 8.40 15.70
CA ALA A 16 -21.01 8.06 14.77
C ALA A 16 -21.11 9.07 13.62
N GLY A 17 -20.97 10.37 13.91
CA GLY A 17 -20.90 11.42 12.90
C GLY A 17 -19.72 11.24 11.95
N LEU A 18 -18.52 10.99 12.50
CA LEU A 18 -17.33 10.71 11.70
C LEU A 18 -17.52 9.47 10.81
N ARG A 19 -18.10 8.39 11.34
CA ARG A 19 -18.38 7.18 10.55
C ARG A 19 -19.40 7.43 9.43
N PHE A 20 -20.37 8.33 9.65
CA PHE A 20 -21.36 8.68 8.64
C PHE A 20 -20.76 9.49 7.48
N PHE A 21 -19.91 10.48 7.79
CA PHE A 21 -19.31 11.36 6.76
C PHE A 21 -18.04 10.78 6.10
N VAL A 22 -17.34 9.85 6.77
CA VAL A 22 -16.07 9.26 6.28
C VAL A 22 -16.29 7.85 5.68
N SER A 23 -17.54 7.39 5.53
CA SER A 23 -17.79 6.11 4.90
C SER A 23 -17.49 6.17 3.40
N VAL A 24 -16.33 5.63 3.00
CA VAL A 24 -16.05 5.32 1.60
C VAL A 24 -16.96 4.16 1.17
N ALA A 25 -17.55 4.24 -0.02
CA ALA A 25 -18.34 3.13 -0.54
C ALA A 25 -17.45 1.87 -0.66
N PRO A 26 -17.95 0.67 -0.33
CA PRO A 26 -17.17 -0.55 -0.49
C PRO A 26 -16.70 -0.70 -1.94
N ILE A 27 -15.41 -1.00 -2.12
CA ILE A 27 -14.85 -1.31 -3.44
C ILE A 27 -15.31 -2.71 -3.83
N HIS A 28 -16.00 -2.81 -4.97
CA HIS A 28 -16.41 -4.09 -5.54
C HIS A 28 -15.45 -4.46 -6.65
N HIS A 29 -14.42 -5.25 -6.34
CA HIS A 29 -13.50 -5.78 -7.33
C HIS A 29 -13.31 -7.29 -7.09
N PRO A 30 -13.28 -8.15 -8.13
CA PRO A 30 -13.15 -9.60 -7.96
C PRO A 30 -11.98 -10.01 -7.09
N PHE A 31 -10.85 -9.30 -7.21
CA PHE A 31 -9.68 -9.51 -6.35
C PHE A 31 -10.05 -9.50 -4.86
N TYR A 32 -10.86 -8.54 -4.39
CA TYR A 32 -11.18 -8.36 -2.96
C TYR A 32 -12.34 -9.21 -2.43
N GLN A 33 -12.99 -10.04 -3.24
CA GLN A 33 -14.20 -10.77 -2.80
C GLN A 33 -13.89 -11.97 -1.92
N ASP A 34 -12.76 -12.64 -2.18
CA ASP A 34 -12.38 -13.91 -1.52
C ASP A 34 -10.91 -13.90 -1.09
N VAL A 35 -10.41 -12.76 -0.59
CA VAL A 35 -9.02 -12.67 -0.09
C VAL A 35 -8.90 -13.28 1.31
N GLY A 36 -8.06 -14.30 1.42
CA GLY A 36 -7.65 -14.90 2.69
C GLY A 36 -6.51 -14.11 3.34
N PHE A 37 -5.52 -14.83 3.88
CA PHE A 37 -4.23 -14.24 4.20
C PHE A 37 -3.39 -14.16 2.93
N GLU A 38 -2.84 -12.99 2.63
CA GLU A 38 -2.01 -12.74 1.45
C GLU A 38 -0.56 -12.42 1.85
N VAL A 39 0.39 -12.96 1.10
CA VAL A 39 1.80 -12.62 1.14
C VAL A 39 2.08 -11.59 0.05
N ILE A 40 2.30 -10.35 0.47
CA ILE A 40 2.63 -9.23 -0.41
C ILE A 40 4.16 -9.08 -0.48
N ALA A 41 4.73 -9.29 -1.66
CA ALA A 41 6.15 -9.12 -1.91
C ALA A 41 6.48 -7.64 -2.12
N HIS A 42 6.74 -6.94 -1.01
CA HIS A 42 7.11 -5.52 -0.96
C HIS A 42 8.38 -5.21 -1.78
N GLY A 43 8.37 -4.14 -2.55
CA GLY A 43 9.43 -3.74 -3.49
C GLY A 43 9.77 -4.85 -4.48
N ALA A 44 8.76 -5.54 -5.00
CA ALA A 44 8.83 -6.75 -5.82
C ALA A 44 9.51 -7.97 -5.17
N GLY A 45 9.90 -7.91 -3.89
CA GLY A 45 10.75 -8.91 -3.22
C GLY A 45 12.01 -8.32 -2.58
N GLN A 46 11.94 -7.06 -2.15
CA GLN A 46 13.03 -6.35 -1.50
C GLN A 46 13.67 -7.18 -0.38
N GLY A 47 15.00 -7.17 -0.34
CA GLY A 47 15.81 -7.91 0.63
C GLY A 47 16.24 -9.30 0.15
N LEU A 48 15.60 -9.83 -0.90
CA LEU A 48 16.06 -11.04 -1.60
C LEU A 48 16.74 -10.71 -2.94
N GLN A 49 16.32 -9.61 -3.57
CA GLN A 49 16.88 -9.04 -4.80
C GLN A 49 16.80 -7.50 -4.72
N PRO A 50 17.49 -6.76 -5.62
CA PRO A 50 17.28 -5.32 -5.75
C PRO A 50 15.80 -5.00 -5.98
N LYS A 51 15.24 -4.08 -5.16
CA LYS A 51 13.82 -3.71 -5.20
C LYS A 51 13.39 -3.19 -6.57
N ASP A 52 12.11 -3.33 -6.90
CA ASP A 52 11.49 -2.80 -8.12
C ASP A 52 12.11 -3.28 -9.46
N THR A 53 12.77 -4.44 -9.44
CA THR A 53 13.34 -5.07 -10.65
C THR A 53 12.48 -6.24 -11.14
N LEU A 54 12.62 -6.57 -12.42
CA LEU A 54 11.99 -7.78 -12.99
C LEU A 54 12.52 -9.05 -12.30
N GLU A 55 13.80 -9.08 -11.97
CA GLU A 55 14.46 -10.19 -11.28
C GLU A 55 13.86 -10.42 -9.88
N ALA A 56 13.57 -9.35 -9.14
CA ALA A 56 12.87 -9.44 -7.86
C ALA A 56 11.46 -10.00 -8.03
N ALA A 57 10.68 -9.45 -8.98
CA ALA A 57 9.33 -9.91 -9.27
C ALA A 57 9.28 -11.39 -9.68
N LEU A 58 10.22 -11.83 -10.53
CA LEU A 58 10.34 -13.24 -10.94
C LEU A 58 10.70 -14.16 -9.77
N LEU A 59 11.57 -13.71 -8.85
CA LEU A 59 11.88 -14.47 -7.65
C LEU A 59 10.66 -14.58 -6.73
N SER A 60 9.94 -13.48 -6.49
CA SER A 60 8.73 -13.45 -5.68
C SER A 60 7.63 -14.34 -6.25
N HIS A 61 7.45 -14.33 -7.57
CA HIS A 61 6.56 -15.27 -8.26
C HIS A 61 6.99 -16.72 -8.05
N LYS A 62 8.28 -17.02 -8.18
CA LYS A 62 8.83 -18.37 -7.93
C LYS A 62 8.65 -18.84 -6.49
N LEU A 63 8.65 -17.91 -5.54
CA LEU A 63 8.39 -18.16 -4.11
C LEU A 63 6.90 -18.20 -3.76
N ALA A 64 6.01 -18.09 -4.75
CA ALA A 64 4.56 -18.12 -4.59
C ALA A 64 4.01 -17.02 -3.68
N ALA A 65 4.55 -15.79 -3.78
CA ALA A 65 3.88 -14.61 -3.23
C ALA A 65 2.51 -14.42 -3.91
N ASP A 66 1.50 -14.02 -3.13
CA ASP A 66 0.14 -13.80 -3.63
C ASP A 66 0.04 -12.49 -4.41
N VAL A 67 0.81 -11.47 -3.99
CA VAL A 67 0.87 -10.16 -4.63
C VAL A 67 2.33 -9.76 -4.84
N ILE A 68 2.62 -9.26 -6.05
CA ILE A 68 3.86 -8.54 -6.34
C ILE A 68 3.54 -7.06 -6.20
N GLU A 69 4.10 -6.42 -5.18
CA GLU A 69 3.95 -4.99 -4.99
C GLU A 69 5.12 -4.28 -5.68
N ILE A 70 4.83 -3.13 -6.31
CA ILE A 70 5.77 -2.33 -7.08
C ILE A 70 5.46 -0.87 -6.84
N ASP A 71 6.51 -0.05 -6.79
CA ASP A 71 6.39 1.39 -6.70
C ASP A 71 6.57 2.03 -8.07
N ILE A 72 5.81 3.09 -8.36
CA ILE A 72 5.81 3.75 -9.68
C ILE A 72 6.05 5.25 -9.52
N HIS A 73 7.01 5.76 -10.29
CA HIS A 73 7.18 7.20 -10.56
C HIS A 73 7.04 7.49 -12.06
N ALA A 74 6.96 8.77 -12.40
CA ALA A 74 7.03 9.24 -13.78
C ALA A 74 8.38 9.91 -14.03
N SER A 75 9.05 9.57 -15.13
CA SER A 75 10.22 10.28 -15.62
C SER A 75 9.85 11.70 -16.08
N SER A 76 10.88 12.52 -16.37
CA SER A 76 10.70 13.91 -16.82
C SER A 76 9.94 14.04 -18.15
N ASP A 77 9.95 12.99 -18.99
CA ASP A 77 9.17 12.87 -20.22
C ASP A 77 7.84 12.13 -20.03
N GLY A 78 7.44 11.83 -18.79
CA GLY A 78 6.15 11.27 -18.43
C GLY A 78 6.03 9.75 -18.59
N VAL A 79 7.14 9.05 -18.81
CA VAL A 79 7.19 7.58 -18.87
C VAL A 79 7.12 7.01 -17.46
N LEU A 80 6.22 6.07 -17.21
CA LEU A 80 6.15 5.39 -15.92
C LEU A 80 7.33 4.42 -15.76
N VAL A 81 8.01 4.52 -14.63
CA VAL A 81 9.16 3.70 -14.25
C VAL A 81 8.94 3.10 -12.87
N LEU A 82 9.56 1.95 -12.61
CA LEU A 82 9.53 1.34 -11.28
C LEU A 82 10.67 1.91 -10.43
N SER A 83 10.32 2.50 -9.29
CA SER A 83 11.24 3.03 -8.29
C SER A 83 10.43 3.34 -7.03
N HIS A 84 10.95 2.97 -5.87
CA HIS A 84 10.39 3.41 -4.59
C HIS A 84 10.65 4.91 -4.33
N ASP A 85 11.90 5.34 -4.54
CA ASP A 85 12.34 6.68 -4.15
C ASP A 85 12.14 7.71 -5.27
N GLU A 86 11.99 8.97 -4.87
CA GLU A 86 11.91 10.12 -5.81
C GLU A 86 13.24 10.34 -6.54
N THR A 87 14.36 9.95 -5.93
CA THR A 87 15.70 10.06 -6.53
C THR A 87 16.25 8.67 -6.85
N VAL A 88 17.20 8.60 -7.79
CA VAL A 88 17.79 7.34 -8.26
C VAL A 88 19.01 6.89 -7.44
N ASP A 89 19.47 7.72 -6.50
CA ASP A 89 20.73 7.56 -5.77
C ASP A 89 20.84 6.26 -4.97
N GLU A 90 19.73 5.75 -4.42
CA GLU A 90 19.76 4.55 -3.55
C GLU A 90 20.00 3.26 -4.34
N MET A 91 19.40 3.15 -5.54
CA MET A 91 19.29 1.88 -6.27
C MET A 91 20.05 1.86 -7.59
N THR A 92 20.72 2.94 -7.97
CA THR A 92 21.46 3.07 -9.23
C THR A 92 22.85 3.64 -9.02
N ASP A 93 23.65 3.70 -10.08
CA ASP A 93 24.92 4.43 -10.12
C ASP A 93 24.76 5.91 -10.51
N GLY A 94 23.53 6.37 -10.72
CA GLY A 94 23.17 7.75 -10.99
C GLY A 94 22.91 8.57 -9.72
N THR A 95 22.55 9.84 -9.92
CA THR A 95 22.15 10.77 -8.85
C THR A 95 21.09 11.73 -9.38
N GLY A 96 20.17 12.13 -8.52
CA GLY A 96 19.08 13.05 -8.84
C GLY A 96 17.70 12.45 -8.65
#